data_AF-A0A554JKL0-F1
#
_entry.id   AF-A0A554JKL0-F1
#
_cell.length_a   1.000
_cell.length_b   1.000
_cell.length_c   1.000
_cell.angle_alpha   90.00
_cell.angle_beta   90.00
_cell.angle_gamma   90.00
#
_symmetry.space_group_name_H-M   'P 1'
#
loop_
_entity.id
_entity.type
_entity.pdbx_description
1 polymer ?
#
loop_
_entity_poly.entity_id
_entity_poly.type
_entity_poly.pdbx_seq_one_letter_code
_entity_poly.pdbx_strand_id
1 'polypeptide(L)'
;MQKNHREEFGKAYELYSDELFRHCSLRLKDRERAIEITQETFVRVWQYMERGEEVRELRPFLYRTLRNLIIDEYRKSKPTSLEAMVDEESEGVEHLLPPDESNTLERAIERFEGKRALERLQELPDNYREVLLLRYVDGLTPGEIAKQIGESENAVSVRIHRGLKKLKSLLEPEQ
;
A
#
# COMPACT_ATOMS: atom_id res chain seq x y z
N MET A 1 28.39 4.80 -22.74
CA MET A 1 27.30 4.28 -21.89
C MET A 1 26.73 5.34 -20.95
N GLN A 2 27.51 5.99 -20.07
CA GLN A 2 27.00 6.96 -19.07
C GLN A 2 26.13 8.12 -19.61
N LYS A 3 26.46 8.67 -20.79
CA LYS A 3 25.70 9.78 -21.38
C LYS A 3 24.26 9.39 -21.75
N ASN A 4 24.02 8.11 -22.08
CA ASN A 4 22.70 7.59 -22.44
C ASN A 4 21.84 7.36 -21.19
N HIS A 5 22.43 6.84 -20.10
CA HIS A 5 21.72 6.62 -18.83
C HIS A 5 21.20 7.92 -18.21
N ARG A 6 21.97 9.01 -18.27
CA ARG A 6 21.53 10.31 -17.74
C ARG A 6 20.32 10.86 -18.50
N GLU A 7 20.33 10.76 -19.83
CA GLU A 7 19.23 11.26 -20.66
C GLU A 7 17.97 10.39 -20.49
N GLU A 8 18.14 9.07 -20.49
CA GLU A 8 17.06 8.11 -20.26
C GLU A 8 16.41 8.31 -18.88
N PHE A 9 17.24 8.47 -17.83
CA PHE A 9 16.78 8.73 -16.48
C PHE A 9 16.07 10.09 -16.37
N GLY A 10 16.59 11.13 -17.03
CA GLY A 10 15.95 12.45 -17.07
C GLY A 10 14.53 12.39 -17.66
N LYS A 11 14.37 11.67 -18.79
CA LYS A 11 13.06 11.43 -19.41
C LYS A 11 12.14 10.64 -18.47
N ALA A 12 12.66 9.62 -17.80
CA ALA A 12 11.88 8.84 -16.83
C ALA A 12 11.42 9.69 -15.64
N TYR A 13 12.25 10.62 -15.15
CA TYR A 13 11.88 11.54 -14.08
C TYR A 13 10.72 12.46 -14.51
N GLU A 14 10.82 13.08 -15.69
CA GLU A 14 9.76 13.93 -16.23
C GLU A 14 8.44 13.17 -16.43
N LEU A 15 8.52 11.92 -16.91
CA LEU A 15 7.33 11.11 -17.18
C LEU A 15 6.66 10.55 -15.92
N TYR A 16 7.45 10.11 -14.92
CA TYR A 16 6.93 9.27 -13.83
C TYR A 16 6.91 9.94 -12.46
N SER A 17 7.57 11.09 -12.25
CA SER A 17 7.64 11.74 -10.93
C SER A 17 6.27 12.02 -10.33
N ASP A 18 5.39 12.67 -11.09
CA ASP A 18 4.01 12.97 -10.67
C ASP A 18 3.17 11.70 -10.46
N GLU A 19 3.37 10.68 -11.29
CA GLU A 19 2.65 9.41 -11.21
C GLU A 19 3.02 8.65 -9.93
N LEU A 20 4.32 8.54 -9.64
CA LEU A 20 4.86 7.91 -8.44
C LEU A 20 4.49 8.69 -7.18
N PHE A 21 4.52 10.03 -7.23
CA PHE A 21 4.08 10.87 -6.12
C PHE A 21 2.59 10.68 -5.81
N ARG A 22 1.71 10.66 -6.83
CA ARG A 22 0.29 10.34 -6.63
C ARG A 22 0.11 8.95 -6.03
N HIS A 23 0.84 7.97 -6.56
CA HIS A 23 0.78 6.59 -6.07
C HIS A 23 1.22 6.48 -4.59
N CYS A 24 2.24 7.23 -4.19
CA CYS A 24 2.73 7.30 -2.82
C CYS A 24 1.76 8.05 -1.90
N SER A 25 1.21 9.18 -2.35
CA SER A 25 0.24 10.00 -1.60
C SER A 25 -1.07 9.27 -1.34
N LEU A 26 -1.47 8.33 -2.19
CA LEU A 26 -2.61 7.46 -1.92
C LEU A 26 -2.35 6.47 -0.77
N ARG A 27 -1.08 6.18 -0.48
CA ARG A 27 -0.65 5.25 0.56
C ARG A 27 -0.32 5.96 1.88
N LEU A 28 0.33 7.12 1.83
CA LEU A 28 0.72 7.85 3.04
C LEU A 28 -0.23 9.00 3.37
N LYS A 29 -0.52 9.22 4.66
CA LYS A 29 -1.23 10.44 5.12
C LYS A 29 -0.35 11.68 4.98
N ASP A 30 0.94 11.50 5.21
CA ASP A 30 1.91 12.58 5.21
C ASP A 30 2.40 12.87 3.77
N ARG A 31 2.04 14.06 3.30
CA ARG A 31 2.43 14.56 1.98
C ARG A 31 3.93 14.78 1.87
N GLU A 32 4.57 15.32 2.91
CA GLU A 32 6.02 15.57 2.91
C GLU A 32 6.75 14.24 2.82
N ARG A 33 6.30 13.25 3.59
CA ARG A 33 6.86 11.90 3.52
C ARG A 33 6.67 11.26 2.14
N ALA A 34 5.53 11.47 1.49
CA ALA A 34 5.30 10.99 0.13
C ALA A 34 6.26 11.65 -0.89
N ILE A 35 6.59 12.93 -0.73
CA ILE A 35 7.60 13.63 -1.56
C ILE A 35 8.97 12.99 -1.33
N GLU A 36 9.38 12.81 -0.07
CA GLU A 36 10.68 12.23 0.28
C GLU A 36 10.85 10.82 -0.29
N ILE A 37 9.85 9.96 -0.13
CA ILE A 37 9.88 8.59 -0.66
C ILE A 37 9.95 8.58 -2.20
N THR A 38 9.24 9.49 -2.85
CA THR A 38 9.30 9.61 -4.32
C THR A 38 10.70 10.02 -4.77
N GLN A 39 11.31 11.00 -4.11
CA GLN A 39 12.70 11.41 -4.41
C GLN A 39 13.70 10.29 -4.15
N GLU A 40 13.60 9.63 -3.00
CA GLU A 40 14.45 8.48 -2.62
C GLU A 40 14.34 7.35 -3.64
N THR A 41 13.15 7.11 -4.21
CA THR A 41 12.94 6.13 -5.28
C THR A 41 13.85 6.43 -6.48
N PHE A 42 13.85 7.67 -6.96
CA PHE A 42 14.68 8.10 -8.08
C PHE A 42 16.16 8.03 -7.74
N VAL A 43 16.57 8.47 -6.55
CA VAL A 43 17.97 8.41 -6.11
C VAL A 43 18.48 6.97 -6.10
N ARG A 44 17.72 6.02 -5.55
CA ARG A 44 18.11 4.60 -5.53
C ARG A 44 18.22 4.00 -6.92
N VAL A 45 17.26 4.30 -7.80
CA VAL A 45 17.30 3.81 -9.19
C VAL A 45 18.49 4.40 -9.94
N TRP A 46 18.78 5.70 -9.79
CA TRP A 46 19.95 6.34 -10.38
C TRP A 46 21.25 5.68 -9.92
N GLN A 47 21.41 5.51 -8.61
CA GLN A 47 22.59 4.84 -8.03
C GLN A 47 22.74 3.40 -8.53
N TYR A 48 21.64 2.68 -8.73
CA TYR A 48 21.65 1.32 -9.29
C TYR A 48 22.16 1.32 -10.74
N MET A 49 21.67 2.23 -11.59
CA MET A 49 22.12 2.39 -12.97
C MET A 49 23.59 2.83 -13.08
N GLU A 50 24.03 3.74 -12.21
CA GLU A 50 25.42 4.25 -12.20
C GLU A 50 26.44 3.16 -11.81
N ARG A 51 26.02 2.15 -11.04
CA ARG A 51 26.84 0.96 -10.77
C ARG A 51 26.97 0.02 -11.97
N GLY A 52 26.30 0.31 -13.08
CA GLY A 52 26.30 -0.51 -14.29
C GLY A 52 25.39 -1.73 -14.20
N GLU A 53 24.47 -1.75 -13.24
CA GLU A 53 23.49 -2.83 -13.14
C GLU A 53 22.39 -2.69 -14.20
N GLU A 54 21.94 -3.82 -14.74
CA GLU A 54 20.97 -3.84 -15.85
C GLU A 54 19.56 -3.50 -15.33
N VAL A 55 18.97 -2.43 -15.89
CA VAL A 55 17.55 -2.10 -15.73
C VAL A 55 16.88 -2.34 -17.07
N ARG A 56 16.11 -3.43 -17.18
CA ARG A 56 15.41 -3.80 -18.42
C ARG A 56 14.32 -2.79 -18.79
N GLU A 57 13.56 -2.35 -17.78
CA GLU A 57 12.48 -1.37 -17.94
C GLU A 57 12.44 -0.44 -16.73
N LEU A 58 12.59 0.87 -16.95
CA LEU A 58 12.66 1.86 -15.86
C LEU A 58 11.36 1.98 -15.08
N ARG A 59 10.21 2.00 -15.75
CA ARG A 59 8.91 2.20 -15.09
C ARG A 59 8.60 1.10 -14.06
N PRO A 60 8.63 -0.21 -14.40
CA PRO A 60 8.43 -1.27 -13.41
C PRO A 60 9.47 -1.25 -12.29
N PHE A 61 10.72 -0.88 -12.60
CA PHE A 61 11.80 -0.83 -11.61
C PHE A 61 11.60 0.32 -10.60
N LEU A 62 11.17 1.49 -11.06
CA LEU A 62 10.76 2.62 -10.22
C LEU A 62 9.58 2.23 -9.32
N TYR A 63 8.54 1.62 -9.88
CA TYR A 63 7.38 1.17 -9.11
C TYR A 63 7.72 0.11 -8.06
N ARG A 64 8.60 -0.83 -8.39
CA ARG A 64 9.11 -1.82 -7.44
C ARG A 64 9.88 -1.16 -6.29
N THR A 65 10.75 -0.21 -6.61
CA THR A 65 11.54 0.53 -5.62
C THR A 65 10.65 1.37 -4.72
N LEU A 66 9.69 2.11 -5.30
CA LEU A 66 8.70 2.90 -4.58
C LEU A 66 7.89 2.04 -3.62
N ARG A 67 7.36 0.91 -4.10
CA ARG A 67 6.57 -0.02 -3.28
C ARG A 67 7.36 -0.50 -2.07
N ASN A 68 8.61 -0.91 -2.28
CA ASN A 68 9.48 -1.36 -1.18
C ASN A 68 9.69 -0.26 -0.13
N LEU A 69 9.94 0.97 -0.56
CA LEU A 69 10.11 2.12 0.33
C LEU A 69 8.84 2.42 1.14
N ILE A 70 7.66 2.32 0.53
CA ILE A 70 6.38 2.52 1.22
C ILE A 70 6.17 1.46 2.29
N ILE A 71 6.52 0.20 2.03
CA ILE A 71 6.41 -0.87 3.02
C ILE A 71 7.41 -0.69 4.15
N ASP A 72 8.63 -0.29 3.82
CA ASP A 72 9.62 0.06 4.84
C ASP A 72 9.13 1.22 5.71
N GLU A 73 8.37 2.16 5.15
CA GLU A 73 7.73 3.24 5.89
C GLU A 73 6.66 2.72 6.86
N TYR A 74 5.75 1.87 6.39
CA TYR A 74 4.74 1.27 7.27
C TYR A 74 5.34 0.39 8.37
N ARG A 75 6.46 -0.27 8.10
CA ARG A 75 7.19 -1.04 9.12
C ARG A 75 7.79 -0.16 10.21
N LYS A 76 8.20 1.08 9.89
CA LYS A 76 8.69 2.06 10.88
C LYS A 76 7.57 2.66 11.70
N SER A 77 6.39 2.86 11.11
CA SER A 77 5.23 3.40 11.82
C SER A 77 4.55 2.37 12.72
N LYS A 78 4.85 1.08 12.58
CA LYS A 78 4.48 0.06 13.58
C LYS A 78 5.26 0.33 14.87
N PRO A 79 4.62 0.77 15.97
CA PRO A 79 5.21 0.50 17.27
C PRO A 79 5.46 -1.01 17.32
N THR A 80 6.64 -1.40 17.80
CA THR A 80 6.93 -2.78 18.19
C THR A 80 6.08 -3.11 19.42
N SER A 81 4.77 -3.13 19.25
CA SER A 81 3.83 -3.64 20.22
C SER A 81 3.14 -4.79 19.52
N LEU A 82 3.50 -5.99 19.95
CA LEU A 82 2.66 -7.19 19.87
C LEU A 82 1.28 -7.01 20.57
N GLU A 83 0.91 -5.78 20.95
CA GLU A 83 -0.21 -5.47 21.86
C GLU A 83 -1.28 -4.55 21.26
N ALA A 84 -1.14 -4.01 20.03
CA ALA A 84 -2.27 -3.29 19.39
C ALA A 84 -3.34 -4.25 18.81
N MET A 85 -3.39 -5.49 19.30
CA MET A 85 -4.37 -6.53 18.92
C MET A 85 -5.36 -6.87 20.04
N VAL A 86 -5.35 -6.16 21.17
CA VAL A 86 -6.31 -6.33 22.26
C VAL A 86 -6.71 -4.94 22.77
N ASP A 87 -8.00 -4.75 23.03
CA ASP A 87 -8.73 -3.49 23.27
C ASP A 87 -9.09 -2.74 21.97
N GLU A 88 -10.32 -2.78 21.47
CA GLU A 88 -11.63 -2.80 22.13
C GLU A 88 -12.50 -3.98 21.63
N GLU A 89 -13.31 -4.52 22.55
CA GLU A 89 -14.28 -5.62 22.39
C GLU A 89 -13.71 -7.03 22.21
N SER A 90 -13.42 -7.62 23.37
CA SER A 90 -13.50 -9.05 23.62
C SER A 90 -14.89 -9.61 23.26
N GLU A 91 -15.11 -9.98 22.00
CA GLU A 91 -16.03 -11.05 21.63
C GLU A 91 -15.34 -12.02 20.65
N GLY A 92 -15.06 -13.23 21.14
CA GLY A 92 -14.96 -14.43 20.31
C GLY A 92 -13.74 -14.56 19.41
N VAL A 93 -12.60 -14.97 19.98
CA VAL A 93 -11.60 -15.75 19.23
C VAL A 93 -12.15 -17.15 19.01
N GLU A 94 -13.12 -17.29 18.12
CA GLU A 94 -13.48 -18.56 17.47
C GLU A 94 -14.54 -18.28 16.41
N HIS A 95 -14.14 -18.25 15.14
CA HIS A 95 -14.79 -19.02 14.08
C HIS A 95 -14.14 -18.69 12.74
N LEU A 96 -13.94 -19.75 11.96
CA LEU A 96 -13.61 -19.67 10.55
C LEU A 96 -14.54 -18.66 9.89
N LEU A 97 -13.95 -17.60 9.31
CA LEU A 97 -14.70 -16.66 8.49
C LEU A 97 -15.43 -17.43 7.38
N PRO A 98 -16.78 -17.39 7.31
CA PRO A 98 -17.49 -17.99 6.20
C PRO A 98 -17.11 -17.26 4.90
N PRO A 99 -16.82 -17.98 3.81
CA PRO A 99 -16.39 -17.38 2.54
C PRO A 99 -17.44 -16.45 1.88
N ASP A 100 -18.69 -16.44 2.37
CA ASP A 100 -19.77 -15.65 1.78
C ASP A 100 -19.77 -14.16 2.15
N GLU A 101 -19.35 -13.77 3.36
CA GLU A 101 -19.42 -12.35 3.76
C GLU A 101 -18.32 -11.49 3.11
N SER A 102 -17.13 -12.07 2.90
CA SER A 102 -16.02 -11.44 2.16
C SER A 102 -16.47 -11.01 0.76
N ASN A 103 -17.09 -11.94 0.03
CA ASN A 103 -17.59 -11.69 -1.32
C ASN A 103 -18.65 -10.59 -1.36
N THR A 104 -19.47 -10.47 -0.32
CA THR A 104 -20.54 -9.46 -0.28
C THR A 104 -19.99 -8.06 0.00
N LEU A 105 -18.97 -7.98 0.84
CA LEU A 105 -18.29 -6.74 1.22
C LEU A 105 -17.36 -6.23 0.11
N GLU A 106 -16.64 -7.13 -0.56
CA GLU A 106 -15.83 -6.83 -1.75
C GLU A 106 -16.70 -6.28 -2.88
N ARG A 107 -17.83 -6.94 -3.17
CA ARG A 107 -18.79 -6.47 -4.19
C ARG A 107 -19.49 -5.16 -3.81
N ALA A 108 -19.65 -4.86 -2.52
CA ALA A 108 -20.18 -3.59 -2.06
C ALA A 108 -19.19 -2.44 -2.32
N ILE A 109 -17.90 -2.67 -2.12
CA ILE A 109 -16.84 -1.68 -2.40
C ILE A 109 -16.65 -1.48 -3.90
N GLU A 110 -16.76 -2.53 -4.72
CA GLU A 110 -16.80 -2.41 -6.19
C GLU A 110 -17.99 -1.57 -6.69
N ARG A 111 -19.09 -1.50 -5.92
CA ARG A 111 -20.26 -0.67 -6.22
C ARG A 111 -20.14 0.78 -5.77
N PHE A 112 -19.24 1.09 -4.83
CA PHE A 112 -18.99 2.46 -4.42
C PHE A 112 -18.11 3.17 -5.45
N GLU A 113 -18.44 4.42 -5.78
CA GLU A 113 -17.65 5.25 -6.68
C GLU A 113 -16.19 5.26 -6.22
N GLY A 114 -15.28 4.66 -6.99
CA GLY A 114 -13.89 4.40 -6.55
C GLY A 114 -13.15 5.63 -6.02
N LYS A 115 -13.55 6.83 -6.43
CA LYS A 115 -13.04 8.10 -5.89
C LYS A 115 -13.43 8.33 -4.42
N ARG A 116 -14.69 8.10 -4.03
CA ARG A 116 -15.14 8.22 -2.64
C ARG A 116 -14.46 7.18 -1.75
N ALA A 117 -14.31 5.95 -2.24
CA ALA A 117 -13.58 4.91 -1.51
C ALA A 117 -12.10 5.31 -1.26
N LEU A 118 -11.42 5.84 -2.29
CA LEU A 118 -10.04 6.32 -2.16
C LEU A 118 -9.88 7.48 -1.16
N GLU A 119 -10.85 8.41 -1.12
CA GLU A 119 -10.86 9.50 -0.14
C GLU A 119 -11.03 8.95 1.29
N ARG A 120 -11.96 8.00 1.49
CA ARG A 120 -12.21 7.41 2.83
C ARG A 120 -11.13 6.44 3.29
N LEU A 121 -10.33 5.87 2.39
CA LEU A 121 -9.16 5.08 2.79
C LEU A 121 -8.18 5.89 3.65
N GLN A 122 -8.08 7.22 3.46
CA GLN A 122 -7.21 8.07 4.29
C GLN A 122 -7.68 8.22 5.74
N GLU A 123 -8.96 7.99 6.00
CA GLU A 123 -9.55 8.04 7.34
C GLU A 123 -9.29 6.75 8.12
N LEU A 124 -8.90 5.66 7.45
CA LEU A 124 -8.54 4.42 8.12
C LEU A 124 -7.22 4.53 8.91
N PRO A 125 -7.09 3.76 10.00
CA PRO A 125 -5.80 3.45 10.60
C PRO A 125 -4.82 2.85 9.56
N ASP A 126 -3.54 3.21 9.68
CA ASP A 126 -2.50 2.88 8.69
C ASP A 126 -2.38 1.38 8.44
N ASN A 127 -2.52 0.56 9.49
CA ASN A 127 -2.47 -0.90 9.39
C ASN A 127 -3.57 -1.47 8.48
N TYR A 128 -4.81 -0.97 8.58
CA TYR A 128 -5.91 -1.38 7.73
C TYR A 128 -5.76 -0.85 6.31
N ARG A 129 -5.38 0.43 6.16
CA ARG A 129 -5.18 1.04 4.85
C ARG A 129 -4.08 0.32 4.06
N GLU A 130 -2.96 -0.02 4.70
CA GLU A 130 -1.84 -0.72 4.07
C GLU A 130 -2.30 -2.01 3.39
N VAL A 131 -2.96 -2.92 4.13
CA VAL A 131 -3.36 -4.22 3.58
C VAL A 131 -4.46 -4.10 2.53
N LEU A 132 -5.35 -3.10 2.62
CA LEU A 132 -6.37 -2.85 1.61
C LEU A 132 -5.77 -2.32 0.31
N LEU A 133 -4.81 -1.40 0.38
CA LEU A 133 -4.14 -0.89 -0.81
C LEU A 133 -3.31 -2.00 -1.48
N LEU A 134 -2.57 -2.79 -0.71
CA LEU A 134 -1.82 -3.93 -1.26
C LEU A 134 -2.75 -4.96 -1.92
N ARG A 135 -3.92 -5.21 -1.33
CA ARG A 135 -4.89 -6.18 -1.86
C ARG A 135 -5.61 -5.70 -3.12
N TYR A 136 -6.17 -4.49 -3.08
CA TYR A 136 -7.12 -4.01 -4.10
C TYR A 136 -6.51 -3.03 -5.11
N VAL A 137 -5.37 -2.39 -4.79
CA VAL A 137 -4.66 -1.51 -5.74
C VAL A 137 -3.47 -2.24 -6.36
N ASP A 138 -2.70 -2.99 -5.56
CA ASP A 138 -1.53 -3.72 -6.05
C ASP A 138 -1.85 -5.17 -6.48
N GLY A 139 -3.08 -5.63 -6.22
CA GLY A 139 -3.57 -6.94 -6.68
C GLY A 139 -2.95 -8.14 -5.95
N LEU A 140 -2.27 -7.91 -4.82
CA LEU A 140 -1.56 -8.96 -4.10
C LEU A 140 -2.53 -9.89 -3.36
N THR A 141 -2.14 -11.16 -3.27
CA THR A 141 -2.82 -12.15 -2.42
C THR A 141 -2.48 -11.95 -0.94
N PRO A 142 -3.33 -12.39 0.00
CA PRO A 142 -3.01 -12.35 1.44
C PRO A 142 -1.65 -12.97 1.78
N GLY A 143 -1.29 -14.08 1.14
CA GLY A 143 0.01 -14.73 1.32
C GLY A 143 1.21 -13.91 0.78
N GLU A 144 1.05 -13.19 -0.32
CA GLU A 144 2.08 -12.27 -0.82
C GLU A 144 2.24 -11.05 0.10
N ILE A 145 1.13 -10.48 0.56
CA ILE A 145 1.12 -9.38 1.52
C ILE A 145 1.83 -9.81 2.80
N ALA A 146 1.49 -10.98 3.34
CA ALA A 146 2.10 -11.56 4.54
C ALA A 146 3.63 -11.64 4.45
N LYS A 147 4.14 -12.19 3.34
CA LYS A 147 5.59 -12.24 3.05
C LYS A 147 6.19 -10.85 2.98
N GLN A 148 5.48 -9.90 2.40
CA GLN A 148 5.98 -8.56 2.16
C GLN A 148 6.01 -7.69 3.42
N ILE A 149 5.04 -7.84 4.32
CA ILE A 149 4.99 -7.05 5.57
C ILE A 149 5.58 -7.79 6.78
N GLY A 150 5.93 -9.07 6.64
CA GLY A 150 6.56 -9.86 7.70
C GLY A 150 5.57 -10.39 8.74
N GLU A 151 4.37 -10.77 8.32
CA GLU A 151 3.30 -11.27 9.20
C GLU A 151 2.72 -12.59 8.70
N SER A 152 1.82 -13.20 9.48
CA SER A 152 1.11 -14.41 9.04
C SER A 152 -0.02 -14.06 8.06
N GLU A 153 -0.28 -14.97 7.11
CA GLU A 153 -1.40 -14.84 6.16
C GLU A 153 -2.75 -14.72 6.87
N ASN A 154 -2.91 -15.38 8.01
CA ASN A 154 -4.11 -15.27 8.84
C ASN A 154 -4.26 -13.85 9.43
N ALA A 155 -3.18 -13.28 9.99
CA ALA A 155 -3.22 -11.92 10.53
C ALA A 155 -3.55 -10.89 9.44
N VAL A 156 -2.98 -11.05 8.24
CA VAL A 156 -3.31 -10.22 7.07
C VAL A 156 -4.78 -10.36 6.68
N SER A 157 -5.29 -11.58 6.59
CA SER A 157 -6.69 -11.85 6.21
C SER A 157 -7.68 -11.22 7.19
N VAL A 158 -7.43 -11.36 8.50
CA VAL A 158 -8.21 -10.70 9.55
C VAL A 158 -8.15 -9.18 9.41
N ARG A 159 -6.97 -8.63 9.12
CA ARG A 159 -6.78 -7.18 8.97
C ARG A 159 -7.51 -6.64 7.73
N ILE A 160 -7.48 -7.37 6.61
CA ILE A 160 -8.24 -7.03 5.40
C ILE A 160 -9.73 -6.99 5.74
N HIS A 161 -10.25 -8.05 6.35
CA HIS A 161 -11.68 -8.12 6.69
C HIS A 161 -12.13 -6.97 7.61
N ARG A 162 -11.39 -6.71 8.69
CA ARG A 162 -11.67 -5.59 9.61
C ARG A 162 -11.56 -4.23 8.93
N GLY A 163 -10.55 -4.06 8.08
CA GLY A 163 -10.34 -2.85 7.28
C GLY A 163 -11.52 -2.58 6.34
N LEU A 164 -12.01 -3.62 5.64
CA LEU A 164 -13.17 -3.51 4.76
C LEU A 164 -14.45 -3.14 5.54
N LYS A 165 -14.67 -3.73 6.72
CA LYS A 165 -15.83 -3.41 7.58
C LYS A 165 -15.80 -1.94 8.01
N LYS A 166 -14.62 -1.44 8.40
CA LYS A 166 -14.44 -0.03 8.76
C LYS A 166 -14.60 0.90 7.55
N LEU A 167 -14.05 0.55 6.40
CA LEU A 167 -14.23 1.32 5.17
C LEU A 167 -15.71 1.42 4.79
N LYS A 168 -16.47 0.32 4.90
CA LYS A 168 -17.91 0.32 4.66
C LYS A 168 -18.64 1.30 5.57
N SER A 169 -18.34 1.30 6.88
CA SER A 169 -18.97 2.25 7.81
C SER A 169 -18.68 3.72 7.48
N LEU A 170 -17.52 4.02 6.87
CA LEU A 170 -17.18 5.38 6.42
C LEU A 170 -17.87 5.78 5.10
N LEU A 171 -18.36 4.79 4.35
CA LEU A 171 -19.02 4.98 3.07
C LEU A 171 -20.54 5.01 3.19
N GLU A 172 -21.09 4.41 4.25
CA GLU A 172 -22.50 4.54 4.61
C GLU A 172 -22.80 6.00 5.00
N PRO A 173 -23.85 6.63 4.44
CA PRO A 173 -24.24 7.98 4.83
C PRO A 173 -24.67 7.98 6.30
N GLU A 174 -24.19 8.95 7.09
CA GLU A 174 -24.78 9.26 8.40
C GLU A 174 -26.28 9.47 8.21
N GLN A 175 -27.10 8.69 8.94
CA GLN A 175 -28.55 8.77 8.91
C GLN A 175 -29.06 10.01 9.65
#